data_AF-A0A7C7XUP5-F1
#
_entry.id   AF-A0A7C7XUP5-F1
#
_cell.length_a   1.000
_cell.length_b   1.000
_cell.length_c   1.000
_cell.angle_alpha   90.00
_cell.angle_beta   90.00
_cell.angle_gamma   90.00
#
_symmetry.space_group_name_H-M   'P 1'
#
loop_
_entity.id
_entity.type
_entity.pdbx_description
1 polymer ?
#
loop_
_entity_poly.entity_id
_entity_poly.type
_entity_poly.pdbx_seq_one_letter_code
_entity_poly.pdbx_strand_id
1 'polypeptide(L)'
;MKAQRDGETRSQMTSIYNELKINDRLSTSGVIPAECFAELAASGFEVVINLLPDSSEYAIKTESESLAELGIAYVYIPVDFAAPSHADFEAFSQAMDAASEKKTWVHCAANWRVTAFTSLYLQREGHMNTDEAEALIAKMWEPDAIWSTFISSVRAGLATERDD
;
A
#
# COMPACT_ATOMS: atom_id res chain seq x y z
N MET A 1 -3.81 34.27 -42.29
CA MET A 1 -4.95 33.31 -42.26
C MET A 1 -4.45 32.02 -42.89
N LYS A 2 -4.35 30.86 -42.25
CA LYS A 2 -4.97 30.32 -41.04
C LYS A 2 -3.92 29.61 -40.17
N ALA A 3 -4.25 29.57 -38.89
CA ALA A 3 -3.43 29.15 -37.76
C ALA A 3 -3.12 27.66 -37.73
N GLN A 4 -2.12 27.36 -36.89
CA GLN A 4 -1.57 26.08 -36.50
C GLN A 4 -2.58 24.96 -36.26
N ARG A 5 -2.04 23.75 -36.45
CA ARG A 5 -2.59 22.45 -36.08
C ARG A 5 -2.68 22.36 -34.55
N ASP A 6 -3.89 22.17 -34.04
CA ASP A 6 -4.09 21.70 -32.67
C ASP A 6 -3.73 20.22 -32.64
N GLY A 7 -2.51 19.93 -32.18
CA GLY A 7 -2.14 18.60 -31.72
C GLY A 7 -2.74 18.40 -30.34
N GLU A 8 -3.91 17.77 -30.27
CA GLU A 8 -4.40 17.18 -29.03
C GLU A 8 -3.45 16.06 -28.61
N THR A 9 -2.44 16.41 -27.80
CA THR A 9 -1.72 15.41 -27.02
C THR A 9 -2.71 14.91 -25.97
N ARG A 10 -3.37 13.79 -26.27
CA ARG A 10 -4.11 12.99 -25.29
C ARG A 10 -3.10 12.63 -24.19
N SER A 11 -3.09 13.39 -23.10
CA SER A 11 -2.40 13.03 -21.87
C SER A 11 -2.87 11.61 -21.53
N GLN A 12 -2.01 10.62 -21.72
CA GLN A 12 -2.29 9.29 -21.19
C GLN A 12 -2.35 9.50 -19.69
N MET A 13 -3.53 9.36 -19.09
CA MET A 13 -3.67 9.40 -17.64
C MET A 13 -2.88 8.20 -17.13
N THR A 14 -1.66 8.42 -16.63
CA THR A 14 -0.94 7.39 -15.91
C THR A 14 -1.73 7.11 -14.64
N SER A 15 -2.47 6.00 -14.62
CA SER A 15 -3.19 5.56 -13.43
C SER A 15 -2.33 4.57 -12.65
N ILE A 16 -2.29 4.74 -11.33
CA ILE A 16 -1.62 3.77 -10.45
C ILE A 16 -2.46 2.50 -10.40
N TYR A 17 -1.82 1.35 -10.60
CA TYR A 17 -2.51 0.07 -10.71
C TYR A 17 -3.19 -0.32 -9.38
N ASN A 18 -4.46 -0.74 -9.44
CA ASN A 18 -5.26 -1.14 -8.28
C ASN A 18 -5.24 -0.15 -7.11
N GLU A 19 -5.23 1.16 -7.40
CA GLU A 19 -5.29 2.20 -6.37
C GLU A 19 -6.62 2.16 -5.60
N LEU A 20 -6.53 2.23 -4.27
CA LEU A 20 -7.64 2.46 -3.37
C LEU A 20 -7.29 3.59 -2.41
N LYS A 21 -8.14 4.62 -2.37
CA LYS A 21 -8.11 5.62 -1.29
C LYS A 21 -8.86 5.04 -0.08
N ILE A 22 -8.15 4.81 1.03
CA ILE A 22 -8.73 4.27 2.27
C ILE A 22 -9.37 5.40 3.08
N ASN A 23 -8.65 6.51 3.24
CA ASN A 23 -9.13 7.75 3.85
C ASN A 23 -8.31 8.94 3.32
N ASP A 24 -8.44 10.13 3.92
CA ASP A 24 -7.73 11.33 3.45
C ASP A 24 -6.21 11.30 3.61
N ARG A 25 -5.70 10.45 4.52
CA ARG A 25 -4.27 10.31 4.81
C ARG A 25 -3.67 8.98 4.33
N LEU A 26 -4.47 8.01 3.91
CA LEU A 26 -4.00 6.68 3.53
C LEU A 26 -4.53 6.24 2.16
N SER A 27 -3.60 5.94 1.26
CA SER A 27 -3.87 5.29 -0.03
C SER A 27 -3.10 3.98 -0.14
N THR A 28 -3.66 3.02 -0.87
CA THR A 28 -3.02 1.74 -1.17
C THR A 28 -3.01 1.43 -2.65
N SER A 29 -2.02 0.67 -3.15
CA SER A 29 -1.99 0.28 -4.57
C SER A 29 -1.12 -0.95 -4.88
N GLY A 30 -1.12 -1.33 -6.16
CA GLY A 30 -0.02 -2.05 -6.80
C GLY A 30 1.16 -1.11 -7.09
N VAL A 31 2.05 -1.51 -8.01
CA VAL A 31 3.28 -0.74 -8.27
C VAL A 31 2.95 0.69 -8.67
N ILE A 32 3.66 1.65 -8.08
CA ILE A 32 3.55 3.06 -8.41
C ILE A 32 4.53 3.32 -9.57
N PRO A 33 4.05 3.70 -10.76
CA PRO A 33 4.93 4.06 -11.86
C PRO A 33 5.80 5.26 -11.48
N ALA A 34 7.06 5.29 -11.92
CA ALA A 34 8.00 6.35 -11.55
C ALA A 34 7.52 7.74 -11.98
N GLU A 35 6.77 7.81 -13.09
CA GLU A 35 6.16 9.05 -13.56
C GLU A 35 5.08 9.61 -12.61
N CYS A 36 4.52 8.81 -11.70
CA CYS A 36 3.54 9.23 -10.70
C CYS A 36 4.18 9.79 -9.43
N PHE A 37 5.49 9.60 -9.19
CA PHE A 37 6.12 10.02 -7.94
C PHE A 37 6.02 11.52 -7.69
N ALA A 38 6.19 12.34 -8.73
CA ALA A 38 6.03 13.79 -8.64
C ALA A 38 4.59 14.20 -8.25
N GLU A 39 3.59 13.46 -8.73
CA GLU A 39 2.18 13.68 -8.38
C GLU A 39 1.88 13.26 -6.94
N LEU A 40 2.49 12.18 -6.44
CA LEU A 40 2.42 11.80 -5.03
C LEU A 40 2.93 12.93 -4.13
N ALA A 41 4.11 13.48 -4.44
CA ALA A 41 4.68 14.59 -3.68
C ALA A 41 3.79 15.84 -3.76
N ALA A 42 3.31 16.20 -4.95
CA ALA A 42 2.41 17.34 -5.15
C ALA A 42 1.07 17.16 -4.43
N SER A 43 0.60 15.92 -4.27
CA SER A 43 -0.60 15.55 -3.53
C SER A 43 -0.38 15.50 -2.01
N GLY A 44 0.82 15.83 -1.54
CA GLY A 44 1.19 15.92 -0.14
C GLY A 44 1.43 14.57 0.53
N PHE A 45 1.70 13.50 -0.22
CA PHE A 45 2.18 12.26 0.40
C PHE A 45 3.60 12.48 0.93
N GLU A 46 3.82 12.03 2.16
CA GLU A 46 5.07 12.23 2.91
C GLU A 46 5.81 10.91 3.15
N VAL A 47 5.10 9.78 3.11
CA VAL A 47 5.65 8.45 3.34
C VAL A 47 5.13 7.47 2.28
N VAL A 48 6.04 6.67 1.73
CA VAL A 48 5.73 5.48 0.93
C VAL A 48 6.23 4.24 1.65
N ILE A 49 5.35 3.26 1.83
CA ILE A 49 5.67 1.95 2.41
C ILE A 49 5.56 0.89 1.31
N ASN A 50 6.67 0.24 0.98
CA ASN A 50 6.74 -0.79 -0.06
C ASN A 50 6.81 -2.20 0.55
N LEU A 51 5.82 -3.05 0.21
CA LEU A 51 5.76 -4.45 0.62
C LEU A 51 6.23 -5.45 -0.46
N LEU A 52 6.63 -4.97 -1.64
CA LEU A 52 7.08 -5.79 -2.76
C LEU A 52 8.59 -6.09 -2.63
N PRO A 53 9.01 -7.35 -2.53
CA PRO A 53 10.43 -7.69 -2.54
C PRO A 53 11.12 -7.28 -3.85
N ASP A 54 12.36 -6.79 -3.76
CA ASP A 54 13.20 -6.39 -4.92
C ASP A 54 13.52 -7.54 -5.88
N SER A 55 13.35 -8.79 -5.43
CA SER A 55 13.48 -9.98 -6.26
C SER A 55 12.32 -10.14 -7.25
N SER A 56 11.24 -9.38 -7.09
CA SER A 56 10.11 -9.37 -8.02
C SER A 56 10.48 -8.73 -9.35
N GLU A 57 9.96 -9.27 -10.45
CA GLU A 57 10.08 -8.67 -11.79
C GLU A 57 9.43 -7.28 -11.90
N TYR A 58 8.50 -6.94 -10.99
CA TYR A 58 7.81 -5.66 -10.96
C TYR A 58 8.50 -4.60 -10.09
N ALA A 59 9.60 -4.94 -9.41
CA ALA A 59 10.29 -4.02 -8.52
C ALA A 59 11.03 -2.90 -9.30
N ILE A 60 10.93 -1.67 -8.80
CA ILE A 60 11.62 -0.50 -9.37
C ILE A 60 12.87 -0.22 -8.54
N LYS A 61 14.05 -0.47 -9.12
CA LYS A 61 15.34 -0.38 -8.39
C LYS A 61 15.65 1.00 -7.79
N THR A 62 15.21 2.06 -8.45
CA THR A 62 15.49 3.45 -8.06
C THR A 62 14.35 4.08 -7.26
N GLU A 63 13.33 3.31 -6.86
CA GLU A 63 12.12 3.83 -6.22
C GLU A 63 12.44 4.64 -4.96
N SER A 64 13.28 4.10 -4.07
CA SER A 64 13.69 4.79 -2.83
C SER A 64 14.43 6.10 -3.10
N GLU A 65 15.37 6.10 -4.06
CA GLU A 65 16.17 7.27 -4.43
C GLU A 65 15.29 8.36 -5.06
N SER A 66 14.43 7.99 -6.01
CA SER A 66 13.54 8.94 -6.69
C SER A 66 12.51 9.57 -5.74
N LEU A 67 11.98 8.80 -4.79
CA LEU A 67 11.06 9.31 -3.78
C LEU A 67 11.78 10.23 -2.77
N ALA A 68 13.01 9.89 -2.38
CA ALA A 68 13.82 10.71 -1.48
C ALA A 68 14.17 12.08 -2.10
N GLU A 69 14.47 12.13 -3.40
CA GLU A 69 14.70 13.39 -4.13
C GLU A 69 13.47 14.32 -4.12
N LEU A 70 12.28 13.75 -3.97
CA LEU A 70 11.00 14.47 -3.86
C LEU A 70 10.60 14.78 -2.41
N GLY A 71 11.44 14.45 -1.44
CA GLY A 71 11.18 14.67 -0.02
C GLY A 71 10.20 13.67 0.61
N ILE A 72 9.89 12.57 -0.10
CA ILE A 72 9.04 11.49 0.42
C ILE A 72 9.92 10.49 1.17
N ALA A 73 9.58 10.21 2.42
CA ALA A 73 10.23 9.16 3.19
C ALA A 73 9.84 7.79 2.65
N TYR A 74 10.80 6.87 2.57
CA TYR A 74 10.58 5.54 2.04
C TYR A 74 10.84 4.48 3.11
N VAL A 75 9.87 3.58 3.31
CA VAL A 75 9.96 2.44 4.22
C VAL A 75 9.82 1.16 3.42
N TYR A 76 10.80 0.27 3.56
CA TYR A 76 10.85 -0.99 2.82
C TYR A 76 10.64 -2.18 3.76
N ILE A 77 9.58 -2.94 3.53
CA ILE A 77 9.19 -4.10 4.35
C ILE A 77 8.84 -5.24 3.39
N PRO A 78 9.84 -5.92 2.80
CA PRO A 78 9.58 -6.91 1.77
C PRO A 78 8.85 -8.12 2.34
N VAL A 79 7.61 -8.36 1.88
CA VAL A 79 6.80 -9.51 2.31
C VAL A 79 6.83 -10.60 1.25
N ASP A 80 7.31 -11.79 1.61
CA ASP A 80 7.20 -12.97 0.77
C ASP A 80 5.72 -13.35 0.61
N PHE A 81 5.24 -13.41 -0.63
CA PHE A 81 3.84 -13.75 -0.89
C PHE A 81 3.52 -15.19 -0.54
N ALA A 82 4.50 -16.09 -0.65
CA ALA A 82 4.33 -17.50 -0.35
C ALA A 82 4.44 -17.82 1.15
N ALA A 83 4.93 -16.87 1.96
CA ALA A 83 5.19 -17.07 3.38
C ALA A 83 5.04 -15.77 4.19
N PRO A 84 3.86 -15.11 4.20
CA PRO A 84 3.63 -13.95 5.06
C PRO A 84 3.74 -14.35 6.54
N SER A 85 4.37 -13.50 7.35
CA SER A 85 4.63 -13.78 8.76
C SER A 85 4.09 -12.72 9.72
N HIS A 86 3.91 -13.10 10.99
CA HIS A 86 3.56 -12.15 12.06
C HIS A 86 4.63 -11.07 12.24
N ALA A 87 5.91 -11.39 12.02
CA ALA A 87 6.99 -10.42 12.09
C ALA A 87 6.87 -9.35 10.98
N ASP A 88 6.45 -9.74 9.77
CA ASP A 88 6.18 -8.80 8.69
C ASP A 88 5.02 -7.85 9.08
N PHE A 89 3.95 -8.41 9.64
CA PHE A 89 2.80 -7.62 10.07
C PHE A 89 3.15 -6.64 11.20
N GLU A 90 3.97 -7.06 12.15
CA GLU A 90 4.41 -6.21 13.25
C GLU A 90 5.34 -5.09 12.75
N ALA A 91 6.27 -5.40 11.85
CA ALA A 91 7.11 -4.39 11.21
C ALA A 91 6.27 -3.38 10.41
N PHE A 92 5.25 -3.85 9.69
CA PHE A 92 4.30 -2.99 9.00
C PHE A 92 3.50 -2.11 9.95
N SER A 93 2.99 -2.68 11.05
CA SER A 93 2.23 -1.93 12.06
C SER A 93 3.08 -0.82 12.67
N GLN A 94 4.33 -1.12 13.06
CA GLN A 94 5.26 -0.12 13.59
C GLN A 94 5.56 1.01 12.59
N ALA A 95 5.68 0.69 11.30
CA ALA A 95 5.88 1.70 10.26
C ALA A 95 4.65 2.58 10.07
N MET A 96 3.44 2.00 10.14
CA MET A 96 2.18 2.74 10.09
C MET A 96 2.00 3.64 11.32
N ASP A 97 2.32 3.16 12.52
CA ASP A 97 2.28 3.94 13.77
C ASP A 97 3.21 5.15 13.68
N ALA A 98 4.45 4.94 13.22
CA ALA A 98 5.44 5.99 13.03
C ALA A 98 5.03 7.03 11.95
N ALA A 99 4.10 6.66 11.07
CA ALA A 99 3.57 7.48 10.00
C ALA A 99 2.14 7.99 10.27
N SER A 100 1.57 7.77 11.46
CA SER A 100 0.17 8.07 11.81
C SER A 100 -0.28 9.51 11.52
N GLU A 101 0.60 10.50 11.71
CA GLU A 101 0.32 11.91 11.43
C GLU A 101 0.64 12.35 9.99
N LYS A 102 1.21 11.45 9.17
CA LYS A 102 1.67 11.74 7.83
C LYS A 102 0.75 11.14 6.79
N LYS A 103 0.62 11.82 5.65
CA LYS A 103 -0.10 11.25 4.51
C LYS A 103 0.76 10.14 3.88
N THR A 104 0.25 8.91 3.92
CA THR A 104 1.01 7.69 3.66
C THR A 104 0.43 6.94 2.47
N TRP A 105 1.31 6.46 1.59
CA TRP A 105 0.98 5.56 0.50
C TRP A 105 1.59 4.19 0.77
N VAL A 106 0.80 3.12 0.71
CA VAL A 106 1.30 1.75 0.88
C VAL A 106 1.12 0.99 -0.42
N HIS A 107 2.15 0.31 -0.92
CA HIS A 107 2.03 -0.43 -2.17
C HIS A 107 2.77 -1.78 -2.17
N CYS A 108 2.39 -2.62 -3.13
CA CYS A 108 3.16 -3.81 -3.49
C CYS A 108 3.08 -4.03 -5.01
N ALA A 109 3.00 -5.27 -5.49
CA ALA A 109 2.79 -5.55 -6.92
C ALA A 109 1.36 -5.21 -7.38
N ALA A 110 0.36 -5.74 -6.68
CA ALA A 110 -1.04 -5.75 -7.14
C ALA A 110 -2.07 -5.32 -6.08
N ASN A 111 -1.61 -4.72 -4.98
CA ASN A 111 -2.41 -4.34 -3.80
C ASN A 111 -2.95 -5.52 -2.95
N TRP A 112 -2.48 -6.75 -3.17
CA TRP A 112 -2.96 -7.93 -2.42
C TRP A 112 -2.39 -7.99 -1.00
N ARG A 113 -1.05 -8.03 -0.87
CA ARG A 113 -0.35 -7.96 0.43
C ARG A 113 -0.83 -6.77 1.25
N VAL A 114 -0.94 -5.63 0.56
CA VAL A 114 -1.23 -4.34 1.16
C VAL A 114 -2.66 -4.29 1.69
N THR A 115 -3.67 -4.71 0.92
CA THR A 115 -5.04 -4.73 1.46
C THR A 115 -5.18 -5.70 2.63
N ALA A 116 -4.51 -6.85 2.60
CA ALA A 116 -4.48 -7.76 3.75
C ALA A 116 -3.87 -7.08 4.99
N PHE A 117 -2.65 -6.54 4.88
CA PHE A 117 -1.94 -5.90 5.99
C PHE A 117 -2.63 -4.64 6.50
N THR A 118 -3.07 -3.75 5.62
CA THR A 118 -3.80 -2.54 5.97
C THR A 118 -5.13 -2.87 6.66
N SER A 119 -5.87 -3.89 6.21
CA SER A 119 -7.12 -4.29 6.85
C SER A 119 -6.91 -4.80 8.28
N LEU A 120 -5.85 -5.59 8.51
CA LEU A 120 -5.47 -6.11 9.83
C LEU A 120 -5.00 -4.98 10.76
N TYR A 121 -4.21 -4.04 10.25
CA TYR A 121 -3.77 -2.86 11.00
C TYR A 121 -4.96 -1.98 11.41
N LEU A 122 -5.87 -1.66 10.50
CA LEU A 122 -7.06 -0.85 10.82
C LEU A 122 -8.00 -1.58 11.79
N GLN A 123 -8.05 -2.92 11.73
CA GLN A 123 -8.76 -3.72 12.71
C GLN A 123 -8.10 -3.67 14.10
N ARG A 124 -6.77 -3.76 14.18
CA ARG A 124 -5.98 -3.61 15.42
C ARG A 124 -6.25 -2.26 16.08
N GLU A 125 -6.23 -1.17 15.30
CA GLU A 125 -6.48 0.19 15.79
C GLU A 125 -7.96 0.50 16.06
N GLY A 126 -8.86 -0.48 15.86
CA GLY A 126 -10.30 -0.30 16.10
C GLY A 126 -11.00 0.60 15.09
N HIS A 127 -10.37 0.86 13.93
CA HIS A 127 -10.94 1.64 12.84
C HIS A 127 -11.79 0.82 11.86
N MET A 128 -11.68 -0.51 11.89
CA MET A 128 -12.52 -1.42 11.10
C MET A 128 -12.98 -2.61 11.94
N ASN A 129 -14.22 -3.04 11.71
CA ASN A 129 -14.67 -4.35 12.15
C ASN A 129 -14.24 -5.45 11.15
N THR A 130 -14.52 -6.72 11.49
CA THR A 130 -14.16 -7.87 10.66
C THR A 130 -14.76 -7.81 9.26
N ASP A 131 -16.03 -7.47 9.12
CA ASP A 131 -16.73 -7.45 7.84
C ASP A 131 -16.17 -6.34 6.92
N GLU A 132 -15.84 -5.18 7.50
CA GLU A 132 -15.20 -4.08 6.77
C GLU A 132 -13.79 -4.44 6.28
N ALA A 133 -13.00 -5.11 7.13
CA ALA A 133 -11.68 -5.59 6.79
C ALA A 133 -11.73 -6.64 5.66
N GLU A 134 -12.65 -7.60 5.75
CA GLU A 134 -12.86 -8.62 4.72
C GLU A 134 -13.35 -8.01 3.40
N ALA A 135 -14.27 -7.05 3.47
CA ALA A 135 -14.73 -6.31 2.30
C ALA A 135 -13.61 -5.52 1.62
N LEU A 136 -12.66 -4.96 2.39
CA LEU A 136 -11.51 -4.26 1.82
C LEU A 136 -10.61 -5.22 1.01
N ILE A 137 -10.31 -6.40 1.56
CA ILE A 137 -9.52 -7.42 0.86
C ILE A 137 -10.26 -7.89 -0.40
N ALA A 138 -11.55 -8.20 -0.28
CA ALA A 138 -12.39 -8.73 -1.36
C ALA A 138 -12.55 -7.76 -2.55
N LYS A 139 -12.31 -6.45 -2.36
CA LYS A 139 -12.24 -5.49 -3.48
C LYS A 139 -11.10 -5.80 -4.44
N MET A 140 -10.00 -6.36 -3.94
CA MET A 140 -8.79 -6.59 -4.72
C MET A 140 -8.63 -8.06 -5.14
N TRP A 141 -8.97 -9.00 -4.26
CA TRP A 141 -8.73 -10.43 -4.48
C TRP A 141 -9.42 -11.33 -3.44
N GLU A 142 -9.43 -12.63 -3.74
CA GLU A 142 -9.82 -13.68 -2.81
C GLU A 142 -8.57 -14.36 -2.22
N PRO A 143 -8.34 -14.28 -0.90
CA PRO A 143 -7.18 -14.91 -0.27
C PRO A 143 -7.13 -16.41 -0.48
N ASP A 144 -5.96 -16.93 -0.85
CA ASP A 144 -5.72 -18.37 -0.91
C ASP A 144 -5.60 -18.98 0.51
N ALA A 145 -5.27 -20.28 0.58
CA ALA A 145 -5.13 -20.98 1.86
C ALA A 145 -4.02 -20.41 2.75
N ILE A 146 -2.91 -19.92 2.16
CA ILE A 146 -1.78 -19.37 2.90
C ILE A 146 -2.22 -18.06 3.55
N TRP A 147 -2.80 -17.17 2.75
CA TRP A 147 -3.21 -15.85 3.22
C TRP A 147 -4.43 -15.89 4.13
N SER A 148 -5.41 -16.76 3.85
CA SER A 148 -6.54 -16.98 4.75
C SER A 148 -6.08 -17.46 6.13
N THR A 149 -5.11 -18.37 6.18
CA THR A 149 -4.52 -18.87 7.44
C THR A 149 -3.77 -17.75 8.17
N PHE A 150 -2.95 -16.99 7.44
CA PHE A 150 -2.21 -15.86 7.99
C PHE A 150 -3.13 -14.78 8.59
N ILE A 151 -4.11 -14.30 7.81
CA ILE A 151 -5.09 -13.28 8.24
C ILE A 151 -5.83 -13.75 9.50
N SER A 152 -6.31 -14.99 9.50
CA SER A 152 -7.01 -15.57 10.66
C SER A 152 -6.11 -15.67 11.89
N SER A 153 -4.84 -16.05 11.70
CA SER A 153 -3.87 -16.18 12.78
C SER A 153 -3.52 -14.82 13.41
N VAL A 154 -3.31 -13.77 12.60
CA VAL A 154 -3.08 -12.41 13.12
C VAL A 154 -4.31 -11.92 13.88
N ARG A 155 -5.51 -12.06 13.29
CA ARG A 155 -6.76 -11.64 13.92
C ARG A 155 -7.01 -12.32 15.27
N ALA A 156 -6.66 -13.60 15.40
CA ALA A 156 -6.75 -14.31 16.67
C ALA A 156 -5.82 -13.70 17.74
N GLY A 157 -4.62 -13.24 17.37
CA GLY A 157 -3.70 -12.53 18.26
C GLY A 157 -4.25 -11.18 18.75
N LEU A 158 -4.88 -10.42 17.84
CA LEU A 158 -5.50 -9.13 18.18
C LEU A 158 -6.63 -9.27 19.21
N ALA A 159 -7.35 -10.39 19.22
CA ALA A 159 -8.40 -10.64 20.20
C ALA A 159 -7.82 -10.89 21.59
N THR A 160 -6.70 -11.61 21.68
CA THR A 160 -6.06 -11.93 22.96
C THR A 160 -5.47 -10.70 23.65
N GLU A 161 -4.96 -9.72 22.91
CA GLU A 161 -4.36 -8.50 23.48
C GLU A 161 -5.38 -7.52 24.08
N ARG A 162 -6.68 -7.69 23.76
CA ARG A 162 -7.74 -6.78 24.22
C ARG A 162 -8.45 -7.26 25.49
N ASP A 163 -8.26 -8.52 25.86
CA ASP A 163 -8.87 -9.14 27.05
C ASP A 163 -7.95 -9.11 28.30
N ASP A 164 -6.69 -8.67 28.14
CA ASP A 164 -5.70 -8.45 29.22
C ASP A 164 -5.66 -6.99 29.72
#